data_AF-A0A961HCM8-F1
#
_entry.id   AF-A0A961HCM8-F1
#
_cell.length_a   1.000
_cell.length_b   1.000
_cell.length_c   1.000
_cell.angle_alpha   90.00
_cell.angle_beta   90.00
_cell.angle_gamma   90.00
#
_symmetry.space_group_name_H-M   'P 1'
#
loop_
_entity.id
_entity.type
_entity.pdbx_description
1 polymer ?
#
loop_
_entity_poly.entity_id
_entity_poly.type
_entity_poly.pdbx_seq_one_letter_code
_entity_poly.pdbx_strand_id
1 'polypeptide(L)'
;MPPHPANAGRSTAGGDGDAAAAPVTARPVAVPRVLGRCGAVLAVVAALTACGAKTSQPAPVFSQEPPQLVPAMPLPPDAVDNAVSRLDGLAEKLMDSSGIPGMAVAVVHGGKTLYAKGFGVRDTRTGESVDADTVFQLASLSKPLAATVTAHQVGVGAI
;
A
#
# COMPACT_ATOMS: atom_id res chain seq x y z
N MET A 1 -23.30 24.57 12.38
CA MET A 1 -22.95 23.13 12.34
C MET A 1 -24.00 22.37 13.14
N PRO A 2 -25.05 21.82 12.50
CA PRO A 2 -26.03 20.98 13.20
C PRO A 2 -25.55 19.51 13.33
N PRO A 3 -26.00 18.79 14.38
CA PRO A 3 -25.49 17.47 14.79
C PRO A 3 -26.18 16.26 14.11
N HIS A 4 -25.46 15.13 14.14
CA HIS A 4 -25.79 13.80 13.64
C HIS A 4 -27.02 13.18 14.34
N PRO A 5 -27.99 12.56 13.64
CA PRO A 5 -29.07 11.82 14.30
C PRO A 5 -28.68 10.37 14.63
N ALA A 6 -29.21 9.94 15.77
CA ALA A 6 -29.09 8.66 16.44
C ALA A 6 -30.03 7.58 15.87
N ASN A 7 -29.59 6.34 16.03
CA ASN A 7 -30.28 5.09 15.70
C ASN A 7 -31.37 4.76 16.75
N ALA A 8 -32.59 4.46 16.31
CA ALA A 8 -33.66 3.91 17.12
C ALA A 8 -34.59 3.01 16.29
N GLY A 9 -34.95 1.83 16.81
CA GLY A 9 -36.12 1.08 16.34
C GLY A 9 -36.03 -0.44 16.40
N ARG A 10 -36.30 -1.02 17.58
CA ARG A 10 -36.64 -2.44 17.83
C ARG A 10 -38.19 -2.59 17.86
N SER A 11 -38.67 -3.84 17.80
CA SER A 11 -39.99 -4.41 18.24
C SER A 11 -40.88 -4.88 17.07
N THR A 12 -41.67 -5.98 17.03
CA THR A 12 -42.39 -6.91 17.96
C THR A 12 -42.79 -8.20 17.16
N ALA A 13 -42.71 -9.45 17.66
CA ALA A 13 -43.69 -10.28 18.43
C ALA A 13 -44.74 -11.12 17.62
N GLY A 14 -45.01 -12.35 18.12
CA GLY A 14 -46.19 -13.23 17.84
C GLY A 14 -45.95 -14.32 16.76
N GLY A 15 -46.11 -15.64 16.95
CA GLY A 15 -46.90 -16.44 17.89
C GLY A 15 -48.08 -17.07 17.13
N ASP A 16 -48.14 -18.41 16.99
CA ASP A 16 -49.34 -19.26 16.97
C ASP A 16 -48.98 -20.70 16.55
N GLY A 17 -49.40 -21.67 17.37
CA GLY A 17 -49.33 -23.09 17.09
C GLY A 17 -50.69 -23.63 16.66
N ASP A 18 -50.69 -24.68 15.85
CA ASP A 18 -51.86 -25.52 15.61
C ASP A 18 -51.41 -26.97 15.30
N ALA A 19 -52.38 -27.86 15.29
CA ALA A 19 -52.43 -29.13 15.97
C ALA A 19 -51.80 -30.35 15.26
N ALA A 20 -51.69 -31.40 16.06
CA ALA A 20 -51.39 -32.78 15.71
C ALA A 20 -52.41 -33.41 14.73
N ALA A 21 -51.96 -34.32 13.86
CA ALA A 21 -52.41 -35.74 13.78
C ALA A 21 -51.88 -36.51 12.55
N ALA A 22 -51.23 -37.64 12.85
CA ALA A 22 -51.30 -38.95 12.17
C ALA A 22 -50.51 -39.23 10.84
N PRO A 23 -50.13 -40.50 10.59
CA PRO A 23 -48.80 -40.85 10.06
C PRO A 23 -48.82 -41.46 8.64
N VAL A 24 -47.75 -41.28 7.86
CA VAL A 24 -47.49 -42.09 6.66
C VAL A 24 -46.00 -42.43 6.55
N THR A 25 -45.72 -43.68 6.91
CA THR A 25 -44.84 -44.67 6.28
C THR A 25 -43.68 -44.20 5.40
N ALA A 26 -42.49 -44.64 5.78
CA ALA A 26 -41.21 -44.51 5.08
C ALA A 26 -41.22 -45.03 3.63
N ARG A 27 -40.52 -44.30 2.75
CA ARG A 27 -39.91 -44.82 1.51
C ARG A 27 -38.44 -44.37 1.51
N PRO A 28 -37.47 -45.27 1.25
CA PRO A 28 -36.06 -44.95 1.39
C PRO A 28 -35.53 -44.27 0.12
N VAL A 29 -34.72 -43.23 0.27
CA VAL A 29 -33.79 -42.78 -0.78
C VAL A 29 -32.41 -42.57 -0.16
N ALA A 30 -31.41 -43.08 -0.86
CA ALA A 30 -30.08 -43.40 -0.40
C ALA A 30 -29.28 -42.19 0.12
N VAL A 31 -28.67 -42.36 1.29
CA VAL A 31 -27.58 -41.52 1.78
C VAL A 31 -26.27 -42.07 1.19
N PRO A 32 -25.48 -41.29 0.43
CA PRO A 32 -24.17 -41.73 0.02
C PRO A 32 -23.30 -41.89 1.27
N ARG A 33 -22.81 -43.12 1.48
CA ARG A 33 -21.82 -43.45 2.50
C ARG A 33 -20.56 -42.65 2.24
N VAL A 34 -20.27 -41.64 3.06
CA VAL A 34 -18.95 -41.02 3.14
C VAL A 34 -18.00 -42.04 3.76
N LEU A 35 -17.45 -42.89 2.89
CA LEU A 35 -16.41 -43.85 3.20
C LEU A 35 -15.09 -43.10 3.29
N GLY A 36 -14.39 -43.32 4.41
CA GLY A 36 -13.34 -42.46 4.92
C GLY A 36 -12.14 -42.23 4.00
N ARG A 37 -11.59 -41.02 4.12
CA ARG A 37 -10.21 -40.69 3.80
C ARG A 37 -9.61 -39.79 4.89
N CYS A 38 -9.56 -40.30 6.13
CA CYS A 38 -8.70 -39.76 7.19
C CYS A 38 -7.20 -39.96 6.91
N GLY A 39 -6.80 -40.65 5.83
CA GLY A 39 -5.42 -41.02 5.55
C GLY A 39 -4.58 -39.99 4.78
N ALA A 40 -5.14 -38.89 4.30
CA ALA A 40 -4.42 -37.95 3.42
C ALA A 40 -3.94 -36.66 4.13
N VAL A 41 -4.32 -36.44 5.39
CA VAL A 41 -3.97 -35.19 6.11
C VAL A 41 -2.64 -35.32 6.87
N LEU A 42 -2.18 -36.55 7.16
CA LEU A 42 -0.96 -36.76 7.96
C LEU A 42 0.34 -36.84 7.12
N ALA A 43 0.27 -36.98 5.79
CA ALA A 43 1.45 -37.15 4.94
C ALA A 43 2.06 -35.85 4.39
N VAL A 44 1.34 -34.72 4.42
CA VAL A 44 1.88 -33.43 3.95
C VAL A 44 2.70 -32.71 5.04
N VAL A 45 2.50 -33.06 6.31
CA VAL A 45 3.25 -32.48 7.45
C VAL A 45 4.68 -33.04 7.55
N ALA A 46 4.98 -34.18 6.91
CA ALA A 46 6.30 -34.84 6.98
C ALA A 46 7.24 -34.52 5.79
N ALA A 47 6.80 -33.76 4.79
CA ALA A 47 7.59 -33.46 3.59
C ALA A 47 8.32 -32.11 3.61
N LEU A 48 8.14 -31.29 4.66
CA LEU A 48 8.79 -29.98 4.79
C LEU A 48 9.99 -29.98 5.76
N THR A 49 10.28 -31.10 6.41
CA THR A 49 11.54 -31.33 7.16
C THR A 49 12.67 -31.82 6.25
N ALA A 50 12.74 -31.28 5.04
CA ALA A 50 13.93 -31.41 4.21
C ALA A 50 14.96 -30.37 4.68
N CYS A 51 15.98 -30.84 5.39
CA CYS A 51 17.22 -30.12 5.66
C CYS A 51 17.76 -29.45 4.39
N GLY A 52 17.49 -28.16 4.23
CA GLY A 52 18.43 -27.28 3.56
C GLY A 52 19.49 -26.93 4.57
N ALA A 53 20.65 -27.60 4.51
CA ALA A 53 21.84 -27.15 5.21
C ALA A 53 22.05 -25.68 4.84
N LYS A 54 21.87 -24.79 5.81
CA LYS A 54 22.32 -23.41 5.68
C LYS A 54 23.83 -23.51 5.56
N THR A 55 24.34 -23.57 4.33
CA THR A 55 25.64 -22.98 4.06
C THR A 55 25.55 -21.57 4.62
N SER A 56 26.21 -21.38 5.76
CA SER A 56 26.41 -20.08 6.36
C SER A 56 27.29 -19.32 5.38
N GLN A 57 26.67 -18.79 4.33
CA GLN A 57 27.26 -17.72 3.55
C GLN A 57 27.60 -16.65 4.58
N PRO A 58 28.87 -16.30 4.80
CA PRO A 58 29.18 -15.15 5.64
C PRO A 58 28.32 -14.00 5.10
N ALA A 59 27.55 -13.39 6.00
CA ALA A 59 26.72 -12.25 5.65
C ALA A 59 27.58 -11.26 4.87
N PRO A 60 27.05 -10.58 3.83
CA PRO A 60 27.78 -9.48 3.22
C PRO A 60 28.18 -8.55 4.35
N VAL A 61 29.49 -8.40 4.55
CA VAL A 61 30.05 -7.47 5.52
C VAL A 61 29.71 -6.10 4.95
N PHE A 62 28.58 -5.53 5.37
CA PHE A 62 28.30 -4.13 5.14
C PHE A 62 29.48 -3.39 5.77
N SER A 63 30.21 -2.62 4.95
CA SER A 63 31.34 -1.80 5.44
C SER A 63 30.89 -1.05 6.68
N GLN A 64 31.57 -1.31 7.80
CA GLN A 64 31.38 -0.56 9.05
C GLN A 64 32.03 0.83 8.97
N GLU A 65 32.65 1.16 7.85
CA GLU A 65 33.12 2.50 7.55
C GLU A 65 31.90 3.42 7.31
N PRO A 66 31.80 4.54 8.03
CA PRO A 66 30.75 5.52 7.79
C PRO A 66 30.77 5.93 6.31
N PRO A 67 29.61 6.05 5.65
CA PRO A 67 29.57 6.62 4.32
C PRO A 67 30.24 8.00 4.36
N GLN A 68 31.06 8.29 3.37
CA GLN A 68 31.75 9.57 3.24
C GLN A 68 30.70 10.70 3.32
N LEU A 69 30.77 11.50 4.39
CA LEU A 69 29.76 12.52 4.69
C LEU A 69 29.93 13.79 3.84
N VAL A 70 31.07 13.89 3.15
CA VAL A 70 31.43 15.02 2.29
C VAL A 70 31.47 14.56 0.84
N PRO A 71 30.97 15.40 -0.09
CA PRO A 71 31.18 15.17 -1.51
C PRO A 71 32.66 15.02 -1.83
N ALA A 72 33.00 14.12 -2.77
CA ALA A 72 34.37 13.95 -3.23
C ALA A 72 34.95 15.20 -3.94
N MET A 73 34.09 16.16 -4.30
CA MET A 73 34.44 17.42 -4.98
C MET A 73 33.59 18.56 -4.39
N PRO A 74 34.13 19.77 -4.20
CA PRO A 74 33.34 20.93 -3.79
C PRO A 74 32.18 21.18 -4.76
N LEU A 75 30.97 21.36 -4.23
CA LEU A 75 29.81 21.75 -5.03
C LEU A 75 29.90 23.25 -5.33
N PRO A 76 29.78 23.69 -6.60
CA PRO A 76 29.71 25.11 -6.93
C PRO A 76 28.56 25.80 -6.19
N PRO A 77 28.72 27.07 -5.77
CA PRO A 77 27.70 27.78 -4.98
C PRO A 77 26.36 27.96 -5.71
N ASP A 78 26.37 27.95 -7.04
CA ASP A 78 25.23 28.11 -7.94
C ASP A 78 24.68 26.78 -8.48
N ALA A 79 25.22 25.64 -8.03
CA ALA A 79 24.88 24.33 -8.58
C ALA A 79 23.39 23.99 -8.43
N VAL A 80 22.77 24.37 -7.31
CA VAL A 80 21.35 24.11 -7.04
C VAL A 80 20.48 24.93 -7.99
N ASP A 81 20.76 26.22 -8.13
CA ASP A 81 20.00 27.12 -9.02
C ASP A 81 20.13 26.70 -10.48
N ASN A 82 21.34 26.32 -10.91
CA ASN A 82 21.60 25.78 -12.23
C ASN A 82 20.84 24.46 -12.48
N ALA A 83 20.69 23.60 -11.47
CA ALA A 83 19.91 22.38 -11.59
C ALA A 83 18.40 22.67 -11.69
N VAL A 84 17.89 23.57 -10.84
CA VAL A 84 16.47 23.95 -10.80
C VAL A 84 16.04 24.63 -12.11
N SER A 85 16.87 25.51 -12.69
CA SER A 85 16.56 26.21 -13.94
C SER A 85 16.35 25.28 -15.15
N ARG A 86 16.86 24.04 -15.07
CA ARG A 86 16.74 23.03 -16.15
C ARG A 86 15.49 22.15 -16.03
N LEU A 87 14.74 22.24 -14.93
CA LEU A 87 13.63 21.33 -14.64
C LEU A 87 12.49 21.45 -15.64
N ASP A 88 12.16 22.66 -16.09
CA ASP A 88 11.08 22.88 -17.06
C ASP A 88 11.31 22.08 -18.34
N GLY A 89 12.46 22.25 -18.98
CA GLY A 89 12.80 21.52 -20.20
C GLY A 89 13.01 20.02 -20.00
N LEU A 90 13.37 19.57 -18.79
CA LEU A 90 13.45 18.14 -18.48
C LEU A 90 12.05 17.53 -18.30
N ALA A 91 11.15 18.23 -17.61
CA ALA A 91 9.78 17.80 -17.41
C ALA A 91 9.03 17.69 -18.73
N GLU A 92 9.15 18.69 -19.61
CA GLU A 92 8.57 18.67 -20.95
C GLU A 92 9.08 17.48 -21.78
N LYS A 93 10.41 17.28 -21.84
CA LYS A 93 11.00 16.12 -22.54
C LYS A 93 10.52 14.79 -21.98
N LEU A 94 10.36 14.69 -20.66
CA LEU A 94 9.89 13.46 -20.03
C LEU A 94 8.42 13.20 -20.36
N MET A 95 7.57 14.24 -20.36
CA MET A 95 6.18 14.12 -20.78
C MET A 95 6.07 13.67 -22.24
N ASP A 96 6.83 14.31 -23.14
CA ASP A 96 6.83 13.98 -24.57
C ASP A 96 7.28 12.54 -24.83
N SER A 97 8.32 12.08 -24.13
CA SER A 97 8.88 10.74 -24.34
C SER A 97 8.09 9.62 -23.66
N SER A 98 7.41 9.90 -22.54
CA SER A 98 6.64 8.89 -21.79
C SER A 98 5.15 8.88 -22.14
N GLY A 99 4.64 9.94 -22.78
CA GLY A 99 3.23 10.07 -23.13
C GLY A 99 2.30 10.28 -21.93
N ILE A 100 2.84 10.69 -20.78
CA ILE A 100 2.01 11.00 -19.61
C ILE A 100 1.28 12.33 -19.80
N PRO A 101 -0.02 12.42 -19.44
CA PRO A 101 -0.82 13.62 -19.70
C PRO A 101 -0.45 14.81 -18.80
N GLY A 102 0.12 14.55 -17.63
CA GLY A 102 0.54 15.59 -16.69
C GLY A 102 1.42 15.06 -15.56
N MET A 103 2.13 15.98 -14.91
CA MET A 103 3.10 15.70 -13.86
C MET A 103 3.27 16.92 -12.95
N ALA A 104 3.66 16.71 -11.70
CA ALA A 104 4.08 17.79 -10.81
C ALA A 104 5.51 17.54 -10.31
N VAL A 105 6.30 18.60 -10.17
CA VAL A 105 7.69 18.54 -9.70
C VAL A 105 7.90 19.58 -8.60
N ALA A 106 8.55 19.18 -7.51
CA ALA A 106 8.93 20.06 -6.42
C ALA A 106 10.37 19.80 -5.95
N VAL A 107 11.10 20.85 -5.58
CA VAL A 107 12.46 20.80 -5.03
C VAL A 107 12.52 21.59 -3.73
N VAL A 108 13.00 20.93 -2.68
CA VAL A 108 13.24 21.52 -1.36
C VAL A 108 14.73 21.43 -1.04
N HIS A 109 15.34 22.55 -0.69
CA HIS A 109 16.74 22.63 -0.30
C HIS A 109 16.91 23.64 0.85
N GLY A 110 17.69 23.27 1.88
CA GLY A 110 17.88 24.12 3.07
C GLY A 110 16.57 24.47 3.80
N GLY A 111 15.58 23.56 3.77
CA GLY A 111 14.26 23.79 4.36
C GLY A 111 13.37 24.78 3.60
N LYS A 112 13.77 25.22 2.39
CA LYS A 112 13.01 26.12 1.53
C LYS A 112 12.56 25.38 0.26
N THR A 113 11.32 25.59 -0.14
CA THR A 113 10.83 25.17 -1.46
C THR A 113 11.41 26.11 -2.51
N LEU A 114 12.34 25.62 -3.32
CA LEU A 114 12.98 26.39 -4.39
C LEU A 114 12.21 26.27 -5.72
N TYR A 115 11.41 25.21 -5.86
CA TYR A 115 10.65 24.94 -7.08
C TYR A 115 9.40 24.12 -6.73
N ALA A 116 8.26 24.48 -7.31
CA ALA A 116 7.01 23.71 -7.26
C ALA A 116 6.17 24.08 -8.48
N LYS A 117 5.98 23.15 -9.42
CA LYS A 117 5.26 23.41 -10.67
C LYS A 117 4.52 22.17 -11.16
N GLY A 118 3.32 22.39 -11.67
CA GLY A 118 2.53 21.42 -12.41
C GLY A 118 2.72 21.57 -13.92
N PHE A 119 2.64 20.47 -14.65
CA PHE A 119 2.78 20.37 -16.09
C PHE A 119 1.65 19.54 -16.66
N GLY A 120 1.16 19.93 -17.85
CA GLY A 120 0.10 19.22 -18.55
C GLY A 120 -1.25 19.27 -17.84
N VAL A 121 -2.02 18.19 -17.99
CA VAL A 121 -3.41 18.09 -17.53
C VAL A 121 -3.60 16.90 -16.59
N ARG A 122 -4.48 17.09 -15.59
CA ARG A 122 -4.88 16.05 -14.64
C ARG A 122 -6.02 15.17 -15.17
N ASP A 123 -6.79 15.67 -16.13
CA ASP A 123 -7.88 14.96 -16.80
C ASP A 123 -7.85 15.29 -18.31
N THR A 124 -7.68 14.26 -19.13
CA THR A 124 -7.56 14.39 -20.61
C THR A 124 -8.89 14.67 -21.31
N ARG A 125 -10.02 14.47 -20.63
CA ARG A 125 -11.36 14.77 -21.13
C ARG A 125 -11.77 16.20 -20.80
N THR A 126 -11.47 16.70 -19.60
CA THR A 126 -11.80 18.09 -19.21
C THR A 126 -10.71 19.09 -19.58
N GLY A 127 -9.46 18.64 -19.73
CA GLY A 127 -8.31 19.49 -20.02
C GLY A 127 -7.85 20.32 -18.82
N GLU A 128 -8.31 19.99 -17.61
CA GLU A 128 -7.92 20.70 -16.39
C GLU A 128 -6.42 20.53 -16.12
N SER A 129 -5.74 21.63 -15.81
CA SER A 129 -4.29 21.64 -15.58
C SER A 129 -3.90 20.91 -14.30
N VAL A 130 -2.69 20.36 -14.28
CA VAL A 130 -2.04 20.01 -13.01
C VAL A 130 -1.58 21.29 -12.31
N ASP A 131 -1.95 21.44 -11.06
CA ASP A 131 -1.54 22.55 -10.18
C ASP A 131 -1.03 22.03 -8.82
N ALA A 132 -0.73 22.94 -7.90
CA ALA A 132 -0.20 22.62 -6.57
C ALA A 132 -1.22 21.87 -5.67
N ASP A 133 -2.51 21.96 -5.98
CA ASP A 133 -3.60 21.33 -5.21
C ASP A 133 -4.08 20.02 -5.85
N THR A 134 -3.47 19.61 -6.96
CA THR A 134 -3.81 18.37 -7.67
C THR A 134 -3.38 17.14 -6.86
N VAL A 135 -4.35 16.27 -6.56
CA VAL A 135 -4.12 15.03 -5.80
C VAL A 135 -3.78 13.87 -6.72
N PHE A 136 -2.64 13.22 -6.46
CA PHE A 136 -2.19 12.00 -7.15
C PHE A 136 -2.36 10.77 -6.25
N GLN A 137 -2.53 9.59 -6.86
CA GLN A 137 -2.51 8.33 -6.13
C GLN A 137 -1.09 8.00 -5.66
N LEU A 138 -0.92 7.76 -4.35
CA LEU A 138 0.40 7.60 -3.72
C LEU A 138 1.14 6.33 -4.15
N ALA A 139 0.43 5.27 -4.53
CA ALA A 139 1.02 3.97 -4.87
C ALA A 139 2.07 3.52 -3.83
N SER A 140 3.31 3.23 -4.25
CA SER A 140 4.35 2.78 -3.34
C SER A 140 4.97 3.90 -2.48
N LEU A 141 4.61 5.17 -2.69
CA LEU A 141 4.99 6.27 -1.79
C LEU A 141 4.34 6.12 -0.40
N SER A 142 3.29 5.30 -0.26
CA SER A 142 2.72 4.94 1.04
C SER A 142 3.71 4.21 1.96
N LYS A 143 4.70 3.49 1.40
CA LYS A 143 5.67 2.72 2.19
C LYS A 143 6.60 3.61 3.03
N PRO A 144 7.34 4.59 2.46
CA PRO A 144 8.17 5.47 3.27
C PRO A 144 7.36 6.29 4.28
N LEU A 145 6.12 6.66 3.96
CA LEU A 145 5.23 7.31 4.94
C LEU A 145 4.94 6.40 6.14
N ALA A 146 4.49 5.16 5.89
CA ALA A 146 4.24 4.20 6.95
C ALA A 146 5.51 3.88 7.76
N ALA A 147 6.66 3.72 7.09
CA ALA A 147 7.95 3.48 7.74
C ALA A 147 8.35 4.64 8.66
N THR A 148 8.13 5.89 8.23
CA THR A 148 8.42 7.08 9.03
C THR A 148 7.57 7.12 10.30
N VAL A 149 6.28 6.82 10.18
CA VAL A 149 5.37 6.74 11.35
C VAL A 149 5.83 5.64 12.31
N THR A 150 6.13 4.44 11.82
CA THR A 150 6.63 3.35 12.65
C THR A 150 7.95 3.71 13.34
N ALA A 151 8.91 4.29 12.61
CA ALA A 151 10.19 4.72 13.16
C ALA A 151 10.01 5.79 14.26
N HIS A 152 9.07 6.72 14.08
CA HIS A 152 8.72 7.68 15.11
C HIS A 152 8.19 6.98 16.36
N GLN A 153 7.29 6.00 16.23
CA GLN A 153 6.74 5.25 17.37
C GLN A 153 7.80 4.47 18.14
N VAL A 154 8.78 3.87 17.45
CA VAL A 154 9.96 3.27 18.09
C VAL A 154 10.79 4.33 18.82
N GLY A 155 11.04 5.48 18.17
CA GLY A 155 11.81 6.58 18.75
C GLY A 155 11.20 7.16 20.04
N VAL A 156 9.87 7.17 20.15
CA VAL A 156 9.15 7.59 21.38
C VAL A 156 8.84 6.44 22.33
N GLY A 157 9.23 5.19 22.01
CA GLY A 157 9.02 4.01 22.86
C GLY A 157 7.57 3.53 22.95
N ALA A 158 6.74 3.85 21.96
CA ALA A 158 5.34 3.39 21.90
C ALA A 158 5.20 1.95 21.37
N ILE A 159 6.20 1.44 20.65
CA ILE A 159 6.35 0.07 20.16
C ILE A 159 7.81 -0.37 20.16
#